data_AF-A0A1Q4D9R3-F1
#
_entry.id   AF-A0A1Q4D9R3-F1
#
_cell.length_a   1.000
_cell.length_b   1.000
_cell.length_c   1.000
_cell.angle_alpha   90.00
_cell.angle_beta   90.00
_cell.angle_gamma   90.00
#
_symmetry.space_group_name_H-M   'P 1'
#
loop_
_entity.id
_entity.type
_entity.pdbx_description
1 polymer ?
#
loop_
_entity_poly.entity_id
_entity_poly.type
_entity_poly.pdbx_seq_one_letter_code
_entity_poly.pdbx_strand_id
1 'polypeptide(L)'
;MTRLVSVLLGALAVTAVGTIASAQQRGSGPPNALQGFSQNRDQPVQIEAATLEVREKEKQATFSGNVKVTQGDTGLRAKSLVVFYDDNRDNGDKKTNDKNANKGQMTQATPGPNGQQQIKRLEAKGGVIVTQKDQTVTGDIGIFDMRTNTVTMSGNVVMTQGQNVLRGDRLMVDLGSGVSRVESGKSGNGRVQGLFQAGGGKPGEGVLPSIPAPGARQPSR
;
A
#
# COMPACT_ATOMS: atom_id res chain seq x y z
N MET A 1 -82.04 30.02 -14.28
CA MET A 1 -81.91 28.56 -14.04
C MET A 1 -81.60 27.87 -15.35
N THR A 2 -80.33 27.73 -15.75
CA THR A 2 -79.94 26.84 -16.86
C THR A 2 -78.42 26.60 -16.83
N ARG A 3 -78.00 25.35 -16.53
CA ARG A 3 -76.97 24.52 -17.22
C ARG A 3 -75.50 25.04 -17.28
N LEU A 4 -74.41 24.25 -17.29
CA LEU A 4 -74.14 22.90 -17.81
C LEU A 4 -72.78 22.37 -17.24
N VAL A 5 -72.61 21.06 -17.37
CA VAL A 5 -71.50 20.15 -17.01
C VAL A 5 -70.28 20.26 -17.95
N SER A 6 -69.05 20.00 -17.47
CA SER A 6 -68.01 19.07 -18.04
C SER A 6 -66.59 19.33 -17.46
N VAL A 7 -65.96 18.46 -16.65
CA VAL A 7 -65.16 17.21 -16.83
C VAL A 7 -63.69 17.38 -17.34
N LEU A 8 -62.75 16.69 -16.65
CA LEU A 8 -61.34 16.28 -16.96
C LEU A 8 -60.27 17.38 -16.80
N LEU A 9 -59.03 17.19 -16.32
CA LEU A 9 -58.05 16.07 -16.23
C LEU A 9 -56.99 16.53 -15.18
N GLY A 10 -56.59 15.79 -14.14
CA GLY A 10 -55.54 14.76 -14.18
C GLY A 10 -54.11 15.30 -14.38
N ALA A 11 -53.32 15.50 -13.31
CA ALA A 11 -51.86 15.20 -13.24
C ALA A 11 -51.23 15.63 -11.90
N LEU A 12 -50.85 14.64 -11.09
CA LEU A 12 -49.97 14.75 -9.94
C LEU A 12 -48.53 14.51 -10.44
N ALA A 13 -47.60 15.45 -10.21
CA ALA A 13 -46.17 15.19 -10.42
C ALA A 13 -45.33 16.04 -9.47
N VAL A 14 -45.14 15.52 -8.25
CA VAL A 14 -44.02 15.90 -7.39
C VAL A 14 -42.85 15.00 -7.79
N THR A 15 -41.83 15.55 -8.45
CA THR A 15 -40.53 14.87 -8.58
C THR A 15 -39.43 15.78 -8.09
N ALA A 16 -38.81 15.30 -7.02
CA ALA A 16 -37.75 15.93 -6.25
C ALA A 16 -36.49 16.17 -7.09
N VAL A 17 -35.82 17.28 -6.77
CA VAL A 17 -34.48 17.63 -7.22
C VAL A 17 -33.49 16.64 -6.60
N GLY A 18 -33.03 15.66 -7.38
CA GLY A 18 -31.93 14.78 -7.01
C GLY A 18 -30.60 15.43 -7.39
N THR A 19 -29.90 16.01 -6.43
CA THR A 19 -28.48 16.37 -6.56
C THR A 19 -27.68 15.12 -6.91
N ILE A 20 -26.95 15.14 -8.02
CA ILE A 20 -25.98 14.12 -8.36
C ILE A 20 -24.86 14.24 -7.33
N ALA A 21 -24.91 13.41 -6.29
CA ALA A 21 -23.79 13.23 -5.40
C ALA A 21 -22.65 12.63 -6.23
N SER A 22 -21.59 13.41 -6.41
CA SER A 22 -20.29 12.90 -6.85
C SER A 22 -19.86 11.84 -5.85
N ALA A 23 -20.06 10.57 -6.19
CA ALA A 23 -19.37 9.47 -5.56
C ALA A 23 -17.88 9.63 -5.93
N GLN A 24 -17.17 10.41 -5.12
CA GLN A 24 -15.72 10.48 -5.11
C GLN A 24 -15.21 9.06 -4.90
N GLN A 25 -14.80 8.43 -6.00
CA GLN A 25 -14.20 7.12 -6.03
C GLN A 25 -12.86 7.21 -5.31
N ARG A 26 -12.88 7.07 -3.98
CA ARG A 26 -11.68 6.90 -3.16
C ARG A 26 -10.98 5.66 -3.69
N GLY A 27 -9.79 5.85 -4.25
CA GLY A 27 -8.94 4.81 -4.80
C GLY A 27 -8.79 3.66 -3.80
N SER A 28 -9.57 2.62 -4.01
CA SER A 28 -9.50 1.37 -3.26
C SER A 28 -8.71 0.40 -4.13
N GLY A 29 -7.41 0.69 -4.27
CA GLY A 29 -6.46 -0.37 -4.58
C GLY A 29 -6.37 -1.33 -3.38
N PRO A 30 -6.02 -2.61 -3.60
CA PRO A 30 -5.75 -3.51 -2.49
C PRO A 30 -4.73 -2.86 -1.55
N PRO A 31 -4.90 -2.96 -0.21
CA PRO A 31 -3.96 -2.37 0.73
C PRO A 31 -2.56 -2.94 0.49
N ASN A 32 -1.52 -2.10 0.55
CA ASN A 32 -0.15 -2.50 0.21
C ASN A 32 0.75 -2.40 1.44
N ALA A 33 1.60 -3.41 1.67
CA ALA A 33 2.55 -3.47 2.79
C ALA A 33 3.54 -2.30 2.83
N LEU A 34 3.66 -1.60 1.69
CA LEU A 34 4.52 -0.44 1.53
C LEU A 34 3.87 0.83 2.09
N GLN A 35 2.53 0.85 2.27
CA GLN A 35 1.79 1.95 2.89
C GLN A 35 2.15 2.15 4.37
N GLY A 36 2.59 1.10 5.06
CA GLY A 36 3.03 1.17 6.46
C GLY A 36 4.20 2.11 6.69
N PHE A 37 5.13 2.23 5.74
CA PHE A 37 6.19 3.24 5.83
C PHE A 37 5.64 4.68 5.77
N SER A 38 4.48 4.87 5.15
CA SER A 38 3.81 6.17 5.10
C SER A 38 2.98 6.46 6.36
N GLN A 39 2.36 5.43 6.94
CA GLN A 39 1.51 5.55 8.14
C GLN A 39 2.32 5.63 9.43
N ASN A 40 3.48 4.99 9.47
CA ASN A 40 4.34 4.95 10.66
C ASN A 40 5.43 6.03 10.65
N ARG A 41 5.28 7.11 9.86
CA ARG A 41 6.29 8.19 9.76
C ARG A 41 6.62 8.84 11.09
N ASP A 42 5.66 8.87 12.01
CA ASP A 42 5.82 9.44 13.35
C ASP A 42 6.55 8.48 14.30
N GLN A 43 6.70 7.21 13.91
CA GLN A 43 7.45 6.20 14.66
C GLN A 43 8.94 6.26 14.32
N PRO A 44 9.82 5.96 15.29
CA PRO A 44 11.26 5.93 15.04
C PRO A 44 11.62 4.87 14.00
N VAL A 45 12.57 5.20 13.13
CA VAL A 45 13.16 4.26 12.17
C VAL A 45 14.41 3.66 12.81
N GLN A 46 14.40 2.35 13.03
CA GLN A 46 15.57 1.60 13.49
C GLN A 46 16.20 0.85 12.32
N ILE A 47 17.52 0.99 12.14
CA ILE A 47 18.29 0.30 11.09
C ILE A 47 19.42 -0.50 11.75
N GLU A 48 19.43 -1.80 11.53
CA GLU A 48 20.46 -2.75 11.98
C GLU A 48 21.19 -3.30 10.75
N ALA A 49 22.53 -3.33 10.79
CA ALA A 49 23.37 -3.87 9.71
C ALA A 49 24.74 -4.29 10.27
N ALA A 50 25.51 -5.07 9.50
CA ALA A 50 26.87 -5.44 9.88
C ALA A 50 27.85 -4.26 9.73
N THR A 51 27.70 -3.47 8.67
CA THR A 51 28.59 -2.34 8.36
C THR A 51 27.79 -1.12 7.96
N LEU A 52 28.25 0.05 8.39
CA LEU A 52 27.79 1.37 7.97
C LEU A 52 28.96 2.14 7.36
N GLU A 53 28.82 2.56 6.11
CA GLU A 53 29.76 3.43 5.42
C GLU A 53 29.07 4.76 5.10
N VAL A 54 29.59 5.87 5.60
CA VAL A 54 29.06 7.21 5.33
C VAL A 54 29.99 7.92 4.36
N ARG A 55 29.45 8.38 3.23
CA ARG A 55 30.16 9.21 2.25
C ARG A 55 29.53 10.60 2.20
N GLU A 56 30.02 11.47 3.07
CA GLU A 56 29.49 12.85 3.20
C GLU A 56 29.60 13.64 1.88
N LYS A 57 30.68 13.46 1.12
CA LYS A 57 30.88 14.11 -0.19
C LYS A 57 29.80 13.73 -1.21
N GLU A 58 29.34 12.48 -1.14
CA GLU A 58 28.29 11.93 -2.02
C GLU A 58 26.89 12.05 -1.40
N LYS A 59 26.80 12.54 -0.15
CA LYS A 59 25.56 12.64 0.64
C LYS A 59 24.81 11.32 0.73
N GLN A 60 25.56 10.23 0.94
CA GLN A 60 24.99 8.88 1.04
C GLN A 60 25.54 8.11 2.25
N ALA A 61 24.71 7.25 2.82
CA ALA A 61 25.10 6.24 3.80
C ALA A 61 24.73 4.85 3.28
N THR A 62 25.69 3.94 3.26
CA THR A 62 25.52 2.56 2.80
C THR A 62 25.58 1.62 4.00
N PHE A 63 24.45 0.99 4.28
CA PHE A 63 24.33 -0.10 5.24
C PHE A 63 24.47 -1.43 4.48
N SER A 64 25.28 -2.35 5.00
CA SER A 64 25.49 -3.65 4.36
C SER A 64 25.63 -4.78 5.38
N GLY A 65 25.29 -6.00 4.94
CA GLY A 65 25.34 -7.21 5.74
C GLY A 65 24.06 -7.41 6.55
N ASN A 66 23.07 -8.04 5.92
CA ASN A 66 21.78 -8.41 6.52
C ASN A 66 21.06 -7.22 7.16
N VAL A 67 20.83 -6.17 6.35
CA VAL A 67 20.16 -4.96 6.81
C VAL A 67 18.73 -5.28 7.21
N LYS A 68 18.36 -4.86 8.41
CA LYS A 68 16.99 -4.90 8.93
C LYS A 68 16.56 -3.51 9.34
N VAL A 69 15.47 -3.04 8.75
CA VAL A 69 14.82 -1.78 9.09
C VAL A 69 13.51 -2.09 9.79
N THR A 70 13.18 -1.37 10.87
CA THR A 70 11.91 -1.52 11.59
C THR A 70 11.35 -0.15 11.92
N GLN A 71 10.09 0.09 11.56
CA GLN A 71 9.38 1.33 11.82
C GLN A 71 7.91 1.01 12.15
N GLY A 72 7.56 1.13 13.43
CA GLY A 72 6.25 0.68 13.94
C GLY A 72 6.00 -0.79 13.59
N ASP A 73 4.91 -1.04 12.87
CA ASP A 73 4.47 -2.39 12.44
C ASP A 73 5.12 -2.86 11.11
N THR A 74 5.98 -2.04 10.51
CA THR A 74 6.60 -2.32 9.21
C THR A 74 8.06 -2.71 9.38
N GLY A 75 8.42 -3.84 8.79
CA GLY A 75 9.80 -4.34 8.70
C GLY A 75 10.28 -4.38 7.26
N LEU A 76 11.54 -4.01 7.03
CA LEU A 76 12.24 -4.26 5.76
C LEU A 76 13.52 -5.04 6.03
N ARG A 77 13.83 -6.00 5.16
CA ARG A 77 15.08 -6.73 5.13
C ARG A 77 15.71 -6.64 3.76
N ALA A 78 17.03 -6.47 3.69
CA ALA A 78 17.79 -6.44 2.45
C ALA A 78 19.26 -6.83 2.71
N LYS A 79 20.03 -7.13 1.66
CA LYS A 79 21.48 -7.35 1.80
C LYS A 79 22.24 -6.04 1.97
N SER A 80 21.81 -5.00 1.26
CA SER A 80 22.33 -3.65 1.40
C SER A 80 21.23 -2.60 1.28
N LEU A 81 21.44 -1.47 1.94
CA LEU A 81 20.57 -0.30 1.92
C LEU A 81 21.42 0.94 1.75
N VAL A 82 21.16 1.71 0.71
CA VAL A 82 21.80 3.00 0.46
C VAL A 82 20.77 4.09 0.77
N VAL A 83 21.13 4.99 1.68
CA VAL A 83 20.34 6.15 2.08
C VAL A 83 20.98 7.37 1.43
N PHE A 84 20.22 8.10 0.63
CA PHE A 84 20.62 9.38 0.05
C PHE A 84 19.97 10.50 0.85
N TYR A 85 20.78 11.45 1.28
CA TYR A 85 20.33 12.62 2.04
C TYR A 85 20.23 13.84 1.12
N ASP A 86 19.24 14.69 1.38
CA ASP A 86 19.30 16.06 0.91
C ASP A 86 20.04 16.91 1.94
N ASP A 87 20.85 17.85 1.47
CA ASP A 87 21.56 18.80 2.33
C ASP A 87 20.62 19.98 2.57
N ASN A 88 19.43 19.67 3.05
CA ASN A 88 18.48 20.67 3.46
C ASN A 88 18.81 21.05 4.90
N ARG A 89 19.99 21.66 5.08
CA ARG A 89 20.34 22.45 6.28
C ARG A 89 19.54 23.75 6.36
N ASP A 90 18.40 23.84 5.69
CA ASP A 90 17.64 25.09 5.52
C ASP A 90 16.20 24.99 6.03
N ASN A 91 15.91 24.06 6.94
CA ASN A 91 14.68 24.13 7.74
C ASN A 91 14.85 23.46 9.11
N GLY A 92 15.63 24.11 9.96
CA GLY A 92 15.83 23.74 11.36
C GLY A 92 16.15 24.92 12.27
N ASP A 93 16.04 26.16 11.80
CA ASP A 93 16.13 27.35 12.65
C ASP A 93 14.75 27.70 13.25
N LYS A 94 14.30 26.84 14.16
CA LYS A 94 13.59 27.30 15.36
C LYS A 94 14.42 26.96 16.58
N LYS A 95 15.43 27.80 16.78
CA LYS A 95 15.84 28.38 18.06
C LYS A 95 15.10 27.82 19.28
N THR A 96 15.57 26.71 19.83
CA THR A 96 15.47 26.47 21.28
C THR A 96 16.77 26.94 21.90
N ASN A 97 16.68 28.06 22.62
CA ASN A 97 17.74 28.59 23.45
C ASN A 97 17.94 27.63 24.64
N ASP A 98 18.64 26.51 24.45
CA ASP A 98 19.08 25.68 25.57
C ASP A 98 20.61 25.72 25.65
N LYS A 99 21.07 26.68 26.44
CA LYS A 99 22.44 26.72 26.96
C LYS A 99 22.63 25.53 27.91
N ASN A 100 22.98 24.36 27.41
CA ASN A 100 23.81 23.43 28.17
C ASN A 100 24.49 22.42 27.24
N ALA A 101 25.73 22.73 26.87
CA ALA A 101 26.61 21.76 26.26
C ALA A 101 27.08 20.77 27.33
N ASN A 102 26.77 19.49 27.20
CA ASN A 102 27.65 18.46 27.75
C ASN A 102 27.65 17.15 26.94
N LYS A 103 28.86 16.80 26.52
CA LYS A 103 29.40 15.45 26.29
C LYS A 103 28.69 14.51 25.31
N GLY A 104 29.28 14.45 24.12
CA GLY A 104 30.05 13.26 23.70
C GLY A 104 29.31 11.94 23.79
N GLN A 105 28.64 11.60 22.69
CA GLN A 105 28.47 10.23 22.23
C GLN A 105 28.11 10.32 20.75
N MET A 106 28.74 9.49 19.91
CA MET A 106 28.39 9.35 18.50
C MET A 106 26.91 9.05 18.40
N THR A 107 26.11 10.08 18.09
CA THR A 107 24.70 9.91 17.78
C THR A 107 24.67 9.17 16.46
N GLN A 108 24.37 7.87 16.57
CA GLN A 108 24.03 6.97 15.48
C GLN A 108 23.26 7.80 14.44
N ALA A 109 23.78 7.91 13.22
CA ALA A 109 23.11 8.62 12.14
C ALA A 109 21.73 7.99 12.00
N THR A 110 20.73 8.61 12.62
CA THR A 110 19.38 8.08 12.77
C THR A 110 18.61 8.71 11.62
N PRO A 111 18.35 7.98 10.52
CA PRO A 111 17.65 8.54 9.41
C PRO A 111 16.18 8.63 9.82
N GLY A 112 15.67 9.83 10.09
CA GLY A 112 14.31 9.98 10.59
C GLY A 112 13.95 11.41 10.99
N PRO A 113 12.65 11.66 11.29
CA PRO A 113 12.08 13.00 11.35
C PRO A 113 12.73 13.98 12.32
N ASN A 114 13.47 13.51 13.33
CA ASN A 114 13.97 14.33 14.42
C ASN A 114 15.51 14.36 14.53
N GLY A 115 16.24 14.36 13.41
CA GLY A 115 17.71 14.29 13.44
C GLY A 115 18.49 14.85 12.25
N GLN A 116 18.02 15.94 11.64
CA GLN A 116 18.79 16.87 10.76
C GLN A 116 19.28 16.40 9.39
N GLN A 117 18.91 15.22 8.90
CA GLN A 117 19.12 14.88 7.48
C GLN A 117 17.82 14.37 6.87
N GLN A 118 17.21 15.21 6.01
CA GLN A 118 16.06 14.80 5.23
C GLN A 118 16.52 13.71 4.26
N ILE A 119 16.05 12.49 4.49
CA ILE A 119 16.28 11.39 3.57
C ILE A 119 15.54 11.71 2.27
N LYS A 120 16.28 11.79 1.18
CA LYS A 120 15.75 12.04 -0.16
C LYS A 120 15.27 10.74 -0.80
N ARG A 121 16.10 9.70 -0.69
CA ARG A 121 15.87 8.41 -1.35
C ARG A 121 16.50 7.29 -0.55
N LEU A 122 15.84 6.15 -0.56
CA LEU A 122 16.28 4.90 0.03
C LEU A 122 16.36 3.85 -1.08
N GLU A 123 17.48 3.16 -1.21
CA GLU A 123 17.67 2.08 -2.17
C GLU A 123 18.09 0.80 -1.45
N ALA A 124 17.18 -0.15 -1.35
CA ALA A 124 17.42 -1.49 -0.83
C ALA A 124 17.76 -2.45 -1.99
N LYS A 125 18.81 -3.26 -1.83
CA LYS A 125 19.30 -4.17 -2.87
C LYS A 125 19.61 -5.56 -2.30
N GLY A 126 19.48 -6.57 -3.18
CA GLY A 126 19.93 -7.94 -2.93
C GLY A 126 18.89 -8.84 -2.27
N GLY A 127 17.63 -8.75 -2.70
CA GLY A 127 16.54 -9.53 -2.12
C GLY A 127 15.89 -8.75 -0.98
N VAL A 128 15.06 -7.80 -1.37
CA VAL A 128 14.30 -6.93 -0.48
C VAL A 128 13.02 -7.64 -0.07
N ILE A 129 12.76 -7.70 1.22
CA ILE A 129 11.54 -8.24 1.80
C ILE A 129 10.96 -7.18 2.71
N VAL A 130 9.75 -6.74 2.41
CA VAL A 130 8.96 -5.86 3.27
C VAL A 130 7.83 -6.67 3.88
N THR A 131 7.67 -6.55 5.20
CA THR A 131 6.57 -7.15 5.94
C THR A 131 5.81 -6.09 6.70
N GLN A 132 4.49 -6.07 6.57
CA GLN A 132 3.60 -5.24 7.39
C GLN A 132 2.41 -6.09 7.79
N LYS A 133 2.26 -6.39 9.08
CA LYS A 133 1.17 -7.25 9.61
C LYS A 133 1.05 -8.57 8.84
N ASP A 134 -0.02 -8.77 8.08
CA ASP A 134 -0.34 -9.95 7.27
C ASP A 134 0.13 -9.86 5.80
N GLN A 135 0.85 -8.78 5.46
CA GLN A 135 1.28 -8.48 4.11
C GLN A 135 2.79 -8.62 3.97
N THR A 136 3.24 -9.31 2.92
CA THR A 136 4.66 -9.47 2.59
C THR A 136 4.90 -9.13 1.13
N VAL A 137 5.85 -8.26 0.85
CA VAL A 137 6.28 -7.90 -0.50
C VAL A 137 7.76 -8.26 -0.64
N THR A 138 8.09 -9.10 -1.61
CA THR A 138 9.46 -9.45 -1.95
C THR A 138 9.83 -8.92 -3.34
N GLY A 139 11.10 -8.57 -3.54
CA GLY A 139 11.66 -8.26 -4.84
C GLY A 139 13.18 -8.16 -4.79
N ASP A 140 13.86 -7.98 -5.93
CA ASP A 140 15.31 -7.94 -5.97
C ASP A 140 15.89 -6.59 -5.52
N ILE A 141 15.22 -5.51 -5.92
CA ILE A 141 15.58 -4.11 -5.63
C ILE A 141 14.32 -3.35 -5.21
N GLY A 142 14.44 -2.54 -4.16
CA GLY A 142 13.40 -1.63 -3.70
C GLY A 142 13.93 -0.21 -3.62
N ILE A 143 13.28 0.73 -4.29
CA ILE A 143 13.61 2.16 -4.26
C ILE A 143 12.44 2.89 -3.64
N PHE A 144 12.70 3.68 -2.61
CA PHE A 144 11.72 4.57 -2.01
C PHE A 144 12.19 6.02 -2.16
N ASP A 145 11.43 6.81 -2.92
CA ASP A 145 11.68 8.24 -3.11
C ASP A 145 10.72 9.02 -2.21
N MET A 146 11.26 9.70 -1.19
CA MET A 146 10.46 10.43 -0.20
C MET A 146 9.90 11.74 -0.77
N ARG A 147 10.52 12.28 -1.82
CA ARG A 147 10.10 13.53 -2.47
C ARG A 147 8.85 13.31 -3.32
N THR A 148 8.81 12.24 -4.12
CA THR A 148 7.61 11.88 -4.89
C THR A 148 6.67 10.94 -4.12
N ASN A 149 7.08 10.52 -2.93
CA ASN A 149 6.36 9.58 -2.08
C ASN A 149 6.03 8.26 -2.78
N THR A 150 6.95 7.80 -3.63
CA THR A 150 6.76 6.62 -4.49
C THR A 150 7.70 5.51 -4.09
N VAL A 151 7.17 4.30 -3.92
CA VAL A 151 7.96 3.09 -3.77
C VAL A 151 7.94 2.31 -5.08
N THR A 152 9.11 1.91 -5.55
CA THR A 152 9.26 1.03 -6.71
C THR A 152 10.02 -0.22 -6.29
N MET A 153 9.38 -1.37 -6.36
CA MET A 153 10.01 -2.68 -6.23
C MET A 153 10.20 -3.26 -7.63
N SER A 154 11.35 -3.88 -7.88
CA SER A 154 11.64 -4.50 -9.18
C SER A 154 12.41 -5.79 -9.04
N GLY A 155 12.19 -6.70 -9.98
CA GLY A 155 12.81 -8.02 -10.04
C GLY A 155 12.06 -9.01 -9.17
N ASN A 156 11.50 -10.05 -9.80
CA ASN A 156 10.80 -11.16 -9.14
C ASN A 156 9.84 -10.71 -8.03
N VAL A 157 9.00 -9.73 -8.34
CA VAL A 157 8.15 -9.10 -7.33
C VAL A 157 7.00 -10.03 -6.96
N VAL A 158 6.91 -10.37 -5.68
CA VAL A 158 5.82 -11.18 -5.14
C VAL A 158 5.21 -10.44 -3.96
N MET A 159 3.93 -10.12 -4.05
CA MET A 159 3.15 -9.58 -2.96
C MET A 159 2.20 -10.66 -2.46
N THR A 160 2.24 -10.93 -1.16
CA THR A 160 1.35 -11.87 -0.48
C THR A 160 0.57 -11.11 0.57
N GLN A 161 -0.75 -11.26 0.58
CA GLN A 161 -1.65 -10.71 1.59
C GLN A 161 -2.62 -11.80 2.02
N GLY A 162 -2.43 -12.34 3.23
CA GLY A 162 -3.21 -13.48 3.70
C GLY A 162 -3.09 -14.69 2.75
N GLN A 163 -4.19 -15.04 2.09
CA GLN A 163 -4.24 -16.14 1.10
C GLN A 163 -4.03 -15.66 -0.36
N ASN A 164 -3.94 -14.34 -0.58
CA ASN A 164 -3.82 -13.76 -1.91
C ASN A 164 -2.34 -13.59 -2.28
N VAL A 165 -1.95 -14.01 -3.48
CA VAL A 165 -0.58 -13.88 -3.99
C VAL A 165 -0.61 -13.19 -5.35
N LEU A 166 0.07 -12.06 -5.47
CA LEU A 166 0.27 -11.32 -6.71
C LEU A 166 1.74 -11.40 -7.12
N ARG A 167 2.00 -11.77 -8.38
CA ARG A 167 3.34 -11.86 -8.95
C ARG A 167 3.45 -10.95 -10.17
N GLY A 168 4.55 -10.20 -10.23
CA GLY A 168 4.90 -9.34 -11.36
C GLY A 168 6.41 -9.09 -11.41
N ASP A 169 6.87 -8.30 -12.38
CA ASP A 169 8.29 -7.96 -12.48
C ASP A 169 8.60 -6.59 -11.85
N ARG A 170 7.58 -5.73 -11.73
CA ARG A 170 7.69 -4.42 -11.10
C ARG A 170 6.41 -4.09 -10.34
N LEU A 171 6.56 -3.55 -9.15
CA LEU A 171 5.49 -2.96 -8.35
C LEU A 171 5.83 -1.51 -8.10
N MET A 172 4.91 -0.63 -8.43
CA MET A 172 4.97 0.78 -8.11
C MET A 172 3.81 1.11 -7.16
N VAL A 173 4.13 1.78 -6.06
CA VAL A 173 3.19 2.23 -5.05
C VAL A 173 3.35 3.72 -4.88
N ASP A 174 2.29 4.47 -5.14
CA ASP A 174 2.21 5.86 -4.71
C ASP A 174 1.60 5.89 -3.30
N LEU A 175 2.40 6.28 -2.30
CA LEU A 175 1.98 6.31 -0.90
C LEU A 175 1.14 7.54 -0.56
N GLY A 176 1.11 8.55 -1.45
CA GLY A 176 0.26 9.74 -1.31
C GLY A 176 -1.18 9.46 -1.74
N SER A 177 -1.35 8.78 -2.88
CA SER A 177 -2.67 8.38 -3.39
C SER A 177 -3.12 6.99 -2.91
N GLY A 178 -2.20 6.17 -2.43
CA GLY A 178 -2.43 4.76 -2.05
C GLY A 178 -2.56 3.82 -3.25
N VAL A 179 -2.23 4.27 -4.47
CA VAL A 179 -2.44 3.49 -5.69
C VAL A 179 -1.34 2.45 -5.88
N SER A 180 -1.78 1.19 -5.83
CA SER A 180 -1.12 -0.07 -6.25
C SER A 180 -1.01 -0.30 -7.76
N ARG A 181 0.15 -0.19 -8.40
CA ARG A 181 0.32 -0.68 -9.78
C ARG A 181 1.38 -1.77 -9.87
N VAL A 182 0.95 -2.97 -10.28
CA VAL A 182 1.84 -4.09 -10.61
C VAL A 182 1.93 -4.20 -12.12
N GLU A 183 3.15 -4.30 -12.65
CA GLU A 183 3.44 -4.47 -14.06
C GLU A 183 4.21 -5.78 -14.30
N SER A 184 3.84 -6.47 -15.37
CA SER A 184 4.71 -7.48 -15.98
C SER A 184 5.73 -6.77 -16.85
N GLY A 185 7.00 -6.99 -16.58
CA GLY A 185 8.11 -6.54 -17.38
C GLY A 185 8.29 -7.44 -18.61
N LYS A 186 9.22 -7.04 -19.48
CA LYS A 186 9.59 -7.79 -20.70
C LYS A 186 10.34 -9.10 -20.40
N SER A 187 10.65 -9.39 -19.14
CA SER A 187 11.46 -10.53 -18.71
C SER A 187 10.62 -11.77 -18.34
N GLY A 188 9.31 -11.62 -18.17
CA GLY A 188 8.36 -12.72 -18.03
C GLY A 188 7.46 -12.89 -19.25
N ASN A 189 6.55 -13.88 -19.23
CA ASN A 189 5.54 -14.16 -20.27
C ASN A 189 4.50 -13.02 -20.48
N GLY A 190 4.82 -11.78 -20.09
CA GLY A 190 3.98 -10.58 -20.26
C GLY A 190 2.69 -10.58 -19.46
N ARG A 191 2.60 -11.37 -18.37
CA ARG A 191 1.36 -11.58 -17.61
C ARG A 191 1.59 -11.43 -16.11
N VAL A 192 0.85 -10.51 -15.48
CA VAL A 192 0.71 -10.44 -14.03
C VAL A 192 -0.17 -11.61 -13.59
N GLN A 193 0.26 -12.37 -12.57
CA GLN A 193 -0.49 -13.49 -12.03
C GLN A 193 -1.01 -13.12 -10.64
N GLY A 194 -2.33 -13.15 -10.47
CA GLY A 194 -2.97 -13.00 -9.17
C GLY A 194 -3.73 -14.27 -8.83
N LEU A 195 -3.32 -14.94 -7.75
CA LEU A 195 -4.13 -15.97 -7.11
C LEU A 195 -4.86 -15.31 -5.95
N PHE A 196 -6.16 -15.14 -6.07
CA PHE A 196 -7.00 -14.64 -5.00
C PHE A 196 -7.81 -15.79 -4.44
N GLN A 197 -7.45 -16.27 -3.26
CA GLN A 197 -8.24 -17.26 -2.55
C GLN A 197 -9.26 -16.52 -1.68
N ALA A 198 -10.46 -16.36 -2.24
CA ALA A 198 -11.63 -15.98 -1.47
C ALA A 198 -11.79 -17.00 -0.34
N GLY A 199 -11.76 -16.52 0.91
CA GLY A 199 -11.85 -17.38 2.08
C GLY A 199 -13.04 -18.33 1.99
N GLY A 200 -12.75 -19.64 2.00
CA GLY A 200 -13.63 -20.74 2.35
C GLY A 200 -15.14 -20.55 2.09
N GLY A 201 -15.55 -20.44 0.83
CA GLY A 201 -16.86 -20.98 0.46
C GLY A 201 -16.76 -22.50 0.56
N LYS A 202 -17.34 -23.09 1.62
CA LYS A 202 -17.65 -24.53 1.64
C LYS A 202 -18.27 -24.92 0.28
N PRO A 203 -18.03 -26.12 -0.28
CA PRO A 203 -18.89 -26.66 -1.33
C PRO A 203 -20.25 -26.99 -0.70
N GLY A 204 -21.02 -25.95 -0.40
CA GLY A 204 -22.40 -26.03 0.04
C GLY A 204 -23.27 -26.14 -1.19
N GLU A 205 -23.68 -27.37 -1.47
CA GLU A 205 -25.00 -27.69 -2.00
C GLU A 205 -25.43 -26.83 -3.19
N GLY A 206 -25.07 -27.30 -4.39
CA GLY A 206 -25.82 -26.95 -5.58
C GLY A 206 -27.30 -27.20 -5.29
N VAL A 207 -28.08 -26.13 -5.27
CA VAL A 207 -29.53 -26.20 -5.31
C VAL A 207 -29.85 -26.87 -6.64
N LEU A 208 -30.03 -28.19 -6.61
CA LEU A 208 -30.74 -28.87 -7.66
C LEU A 208 -32.15 -28.26 -7.68
N PRO A 209 -32.61 -27.70 -8.81
CA PRO A 209 -34.03 -27.42 -8.94
C PRO A 209 -34.75 -28.76 -8.79
N SER A 210 -35.58 -28.88 -7.75
CA SER A 210 -36.47 -30.02 -7.56
C SER A 210 -37.33 -30.16 -8.81
N ILE A 211 -37.01 -31.15 -9.64
CA ILE A 211 -37.87 -31.59 -10.74
C ILE A 211 -39.15 -32.13 -10.09
N PRO A 212 -40.34 -31.59 -10.39
CA PRO A 212 -41.58 -32.21 -9.93
C PRO A 212 -41.70 -33.59 -10.58
N ALA A 213 -41.84 -34.62 -9.76
CA ALA A 213 -42.04 -35.99 -10.22
C ALA A 213 -43.33 -36.10 -11.06
N PRO A 214 -43.32 -36.82 -12.19
CA PRO A 214 -44.53 -37.09 -12.96
C PRO A 214 -45.48 -37.97 -12.14
N GLY A 215 -46.76 -37.57 -12.15
CA GLY A 215 -47.82 -38.13 -11.32
C GLY A 215 -47.89 -39.65 -11.31
N ALA A 216 -47.75 -40.23 -10.12
CA ALA A 216 -48.15 -41.60 -9.86
C ALA A 216 -49.67 -41.71 -9.97
N ARG A 217 -50.12 -42.54 -10.90
CA ARG A 217 -51.49 -43.07 -10.99
C ARG A 217 -51.94 -43.55 -9.61
N GLN A 218 -53.09 -43.07 -9.15
CA GLN A 218 -53.86 -43.75 -8.10
C GLN A 218 -54.38 -45.08 -8.64
N PRO A 219 -54.27 -46.17 -7.85
CA PRO A 219 -55.31 -47.18 -7.87
C PRO A 219 -55.90 -47.38 -6.48
N SER A 220 -57.09 -47.99 -6.47
CA SER A 220 -57.95 -48.38 -5.35
C SER A 220 -58.91 -47.27 -4.87
N ARG A 221 -60.22 -47.52 -4.75
CA ARG A 221 -60.93 -48.79 -4.53
C ARG A 221 -62.40 -48.65 -4.94
#